data_AF-A0A8R7K444-F1
#
_entry.id   AF-A0A8R7K444-F1
#
_cell.length_a   1.000
_cell.length_b   1.000
_cell.length_c   1.000
_cell.angle_alpha   90.00
_cell.angle_beta   90.00
_cell.angle_gamma   90.00
#
_symmetry.space_group_name_H-M   'P 1'
#
loop_
_entity.id
_entity.type
_entity.pdbx_description
1 polymer ?
#
loop_
_entity_poly.entity_id
_entity_poly.type
_entity_poly.pdbx_seq_one_letter_code
_entity_poly.pdbx_strand_id
1 'polypeptide(L)'
;MAASAKTFVLYPSLGVGHLIPMVELAKHLLRRGHSAVLAVVDPPDGDPASAAAVARLAAANPSIAFRLLPAPPSPDPAAHPVRRAHDTLRLTNPALRAFLRSLPAPAHALLLDMFCVDALDVAADLALPAYFFFASAASDLAVFLNLPYLYPGLPSFRDTGDALVRCPGMPPIRAVDMLVTVQDKESDLTKVRLYQFKRIAEARGVLVNTFDWLEPTALKALAGGVCVPDRPTPRVYCIGPLVNGGEASGGGEKRHECLAWLDAQPEKSVVFLCFGSKGAFSAAQLKEIARGLESSGHRFLWAVRSPPEEQREFPEPDLDRLLPAGFLERTRGRGMVVKNWVPQAEVVRHEAVGAFVTHCGWNSALEAIMSGLPMICWPLYAEQAQNKVFMVEEMKIAVALEGYEKGTVKAEEIEAKLRLVMGTEEGGKLREMLSAARKMASDAIGDGGSSEVAFARFLSDLENGSMENGGCNN
;
A
#
# COMPACT_ATOMS: atom_id res chain seq x y z
N MET A 1 -16.78 32.95 -0.11
CA MET A 1 -16.37 32.90 1.31
C MET A 1 -15.16 31.98 1.38
N ALA A 2 -14.06 32.38 2.00
CA ALA A 2 -12.96 31.46 2.24
C ALA A 2 -13.47 30.34 3.16
N ALA A 3 -13.31 29.07 2.77
CA ALA A 3 -13.71 27.95 3.61
C ALA A 3 -12.92 28.03 4.92
N SER A 4 -13.61 27.89 6.07
CA SER A 4 -12.95 27.88 7.37
C SER A 4 -11.94 26.73 7.43
N ALA A 5 -10.75 26.98 7.96
CA ALA A 5 -9.74 25.95 8.18
C ALA A 5 -10.30 24.86 9.10
N LYS A 6 -10.32 23.61 8.62
CA LYS A 6 -10.80 22.44 9.38
C LYS A 6 -9.61 21.73 10.02
N THR A 7 -9.85 21.04 11.14
CA THR A 7 -8.84 20.19 11.79
C THR A 7 -9.21 18.73 11.63
N PHE A 8 -8.29 17.91 11.15
CA PHE A 8 -8.45 16.47 10.94
C PHE A 8 -7.51 15.70 11.85
N VAL A 9 -8.00 14.61 12.45
CA VAL A 9 -7.15 13.64 13.12
C VAL A 9 -7.04 12.41 12.21
N LEU A 10 -5.83 12.00 11.90
CA LEU A 10 -5.54 10.80 11.12
C LEU A 10 -5.07 9.71 12.08
N TYR A 11 -5.67 8.53 12.01
CA TYR A 11 -5.34 7.38 12.86
C TYR A 11 -4.78 6.25 12.00
N PRO A 12 -3.46 6.24 11.74
CA PRO A 12 -2.79 5.18 10.97
C PRO A 12 -2.73 3.86 11.74
N SER A 13 -2.73 2.75 10.99
CA SER A 13 -2.36 1.43 11.50
C SER A 13 -0.84 1.28 11.64
N LEU A 14 -0.41 0.16 12.22
CA LEU A 14 0.98 -0.18 12.47
C LEU A 14 1.75 -0.44 11.15
N GLY A 15 2.95 0.14 11.06
CA GLY A 15 3.91 -0.10 9.99
C GLY A 15 3.95 0.99 8.91
N VAL A 16 5.13 1.13 8.30
CA VAL A 16 5.42 2.22 7.35
C VAL A 16 4.54 2.21 6.10
N GLY A 17 4.02 1.04 5.71
CA GLY A 17 3.08 0.90 4.59
C GLY A 17 1.75 1.64 4.80
N HIS A 18 1.34 1.84 6.07
CA HIS A 18 0.14 2.59 6.45
C HIS A 18 0.47 4.03 6.83
N LEU A 19 1.60 4.22 7.51
CA LEU A 19 1.99 5.55 7.98
C LEU A 19 2.38 6.50 6.84
N ILE A 20 3.12 6.04 5.82
CA ILE A 20 3.55 6.89 4.71
C ILE A 20 2.34 7.46 3.95
N PRO A 21 1.35 6.67 3.50
CA PRO A 21 0.15 7.22 2.85
C PRO A 21 -0.63 8.20 3.73
N MET A 22 -0.71 7.95 5.04
CA MET A 22 -1.36 8.87 5.99
C MET A 22 -0.61 10.20 6.12
N VAL A 23 0.72 10.18 6.07
CA VAL A 23 1.53 11.40 6.00
C VAL A 23 1.25 12.16 4.70
N GLU A 24 1.17 11.48 3.56
CA GLU A 24 0.86 12.12 2.28
C GLU A 24 -0.57 12.70 2.24
N LEU A 25 -1.54 12.05 2.87
CA LEU A 25 -2.88 12.60 3.08
C LEU A 25 -2.86 13.84 3.98
N ALA A 26 -2.09 13.81 5.07
CA ALA A 26 -1.91 14.99 5.93
C ALA A 26 -1.25 16.16 5.18
N LYS A 27 -0.23 15.91 4.34
CA LYS A 27 0.35 16.95 3.47
C LYS A 27 -0.68 17.50 2.49
N HIS A 28 -1.52 16.64 1.91
CA HIS A 28 -2.58 17.06 1.00
C HIS A 28 -3.60 17.96 1.70
N LEU A 29 -3.99 17.64 2.94
CA LEU A 29 -4.82 18.49 3.79
C LEU A 29 -4.17 19.85 4.09
N LEU A 30 -2.89 19.87 4.47
CA LEU A 30 -2.14 21.08 4.78
C LEU A 30 -2.05 22.01 3.56
N ARG A 31 -1.76 21.48 2.36
CA ARG A 31 -1.73 22.24 1.09
C ARG A 31 -3.07 22.93 0.78
N ARG A 32 -4.16 22.50 1.40
CA ARG A 32 -5.51 23.07 1.24
C ARG A 32 -5.94 23.96 2.41
N GLY A 33 -5.00 24.36 3.26
CA GLY A 33 -5.26 25.26 4.38
C GLY A 33 -6.04 24.61 5.52
N HIS A 34 -5.98 23.28 5.64
CA HIS A 34 -6.52 22.55 6.77
C HIS A 34 -5.40 22.13 7.73
N SER A 35 -5.75 21.82 8.97
CA SER A 35 -4.82 21.27 9.97
C SER A 35 -4.95 19.75 10.04
N ALA A 36 -3.84 19.06 10.22
CA ALA A 36 -3.79 17.61 10.34
C ALA A 36 -2.91 17.19 11.54
N VAL A 37 -3.42 16.25 12.34
CA VAL A 37 -2.67 15.60 13.43
C VAL A 37 -2.69 14.10 13.21
N LEU A 38 -1.52 13.47 13.19
CA LEU A 38 -1.41 12.01 13.18
C LEU A 38 -1.40 11.48 14.61
N ALA A 39 -2.44 10.74 14.98
CA ALA A 39 -2.49 9.96 16.20
C ALA A 39 -1.85 8.59 15.96
N VAL A 40 -0.54 8.47 16.14
CA VAL A 40 0.21 7.24 15.84
C VAL A 40 0.24 6.34 17.07
N VAL A 41 -0.08 5.07 16.89
CA VAL A 41 0.07 4.06 17.96
C VAL A 41 1.56 3.90 18.25
N ASP A 42 1.96 4.08 19.51
CA ASP A 42 3.33 3.84 19.95
C ASP A 42 3.68 2.36 19.69
N PRO A 43 4.78 2.05 18.97
CA PRO A 43 5.06 0.67 18.58
C PRO A 43 5.04 -0.30 19.76
N PRO A 44 4.19 -1.35 19.72
CA PRO A 44 4.06 -2.27 20.83
C PRO A 44 5.37 -3.02 21.08
N ASP A 45 5.56 -3.47 22.32
CA ASP A 45 6.71 -4.27 22.77
C ASP A 45 8.08 -3.59 22.57
N GLY A 46 8.10 -2.28 22.29
CA GLY A 46 9.33 -1.50 22.16
C GLY A 46 10.15 -1.77 20.90
N ASP A 47 9.51 -2.18 19.79
CA ASP A 47 10.18 -2.43 18.49
C ASP A 47 11.01 -1.21 18.02
N PRO A 48 12.34 -1.25 18.12
CA PRO A 48 13.19 -0.08 17.82
C PRO A 48 13.14 0.31 16.34
N ALA A 49 12.93 -0.65 15.44
CA ALA A 49 12.89 -0.37 14.01
C ALA A 49 11.61 0.42 13.64
N SER A 50 10.47 0.02 14.20
CA SER A 50 9.22 0.75 14.03
C SER A 50 9.28 2.14 14.69
N ALA A 51 9.83 2.23 15.91
CA ALA A 51 9.97 3.51 16.61
C ALA A 51 10.88 4.49 15.85
N ALA A 52 12.03 4.03 15.36
CA ALA A 52 12.93 4.82 14.54
C ALA A 52 12.27 5.27 13.22
N ALA A 53 11.46 4.40 12.59
CA ALA A 53 10.75 4.75 11.38
C ALA A 53 9.70 5.85 11.61
N VAL A 54 8.94 5.79 12.71
CA VAL A 54 8.00 6.84 13.12
C VAL A 54 8.75 8.15 13.39
N ALA A 55 9.84 8.10 14.17
CA ALA A 55 10.64 9.27 14.51
C ALA A 55 11.23 9.94 13.25
N ARG A 56 11.75 9.16 12.31
CA ARG A 56 12.28 9.67 11.03
C ARG A 56 11.18 10.34 10.20
N LEU A 57 9.99 9.73 10.12
CA LEU A 57 8.86 10.33 9.41
C LEU A 57 8.38 11.62 10.08
N ALA A 58 8.35 11.68 11.42
CA ALA A 58 8.01 12.91 12.13
C ALA A 58 9.05 14.02 11.88
N ALA A 59 10.34 13.70 11.97
CA ALA A 59 11.42 14.65 11.72
C ALA A 59 11.42 15.19 10.28
N ALA A 60 11.09 14.34 9.30
CA ALA A 60 10.98 14.74 7.89
C ALA A 60 9.73 15.58 7.59
N ASN A 61 8.76 15.67 8.50
CA ASN A 61 7.48 16.35 8.29
C ASN A 61 7.12 17.30 9.45
N PRO A 62 7.94 18.33 9.73
CA PRO A 62 7.78 19.19 10.91
C PRO A 62 6.48 20.02 10.91
N SER A 63 5.83 20.18 9.75
CA SER A 63 4.52 20.86 9.65
C SER A 63 3.35 20.00 10.10
N ILE A 64 3.56 18.71 10.36
CA ILE A 64 2.52 17.77 10.78
C ILE A 64 2.76 17.39 12.23
N ALA A 65 1.74 17.51 13.07
CA ALA A 65 1.84 17.07 14.46
C ALA A 65 1.72 15.54 14.56
N PHE A 66 2.72 14.90 15.16
CA PHE A 66 2.68 13.47 15.49
C PHE A 66 2.39 13.31 16.99
N ARG A 67 1.29 12.63 17.32
CA ARG A 67 0.93 12.27 18.68
C ARG A 67 1.06 10.77 18.87
N LEU A 68 2.04 10.35 19.67
CA LEU A 68 2.15 8.95 20.08
C LEU A 68 1.04 8.62 21.09
N LEU A 69 0.31 7.54 20.82
CA LEU A 69 -0.72 6.99 21.69
C LEU A 69 -0.18 5.72 22.35
N PRO A 70 -0.19 5.62 23.69
CA PRO A 70 0.30 4.44 24.38
C PRO A 70 -0.53 3.22 24.01
N ALA A 71 0.15 2.18 23.51
CA ALA A 71 -0.45 0.90 23.21
C ALA A 71 -0.22 -0.06 24.38
N PRO A 72 -1.25 -0.80 24.84
CA PRO A 72 -1.02 -1.91 25.75
C PRO A 72 -0.29 -3.05 25.02
N PRO A 73 0.42 -3.93 25.77
CA PRO A 73 1.08 -5.09 25.18
C PRO A 73 0.07 -6.00 24.46
N SER A 74 0.54 -6.73 23.44
CA SER A 74 -0.31 -7.65 22.69
C SER A 74 -0.88 -8.72 23.63
N PRO A 75 -2.20 -8.94 23.64
CA PRO A 75 -2.82 -9.92 24.53
C PRO A 75 -2.39 -11.35 24.20
N ASP A 76 -2.04 -11.61 22.94
CA ASP A 76 -1.49 -12.88 22.47
C ASP A 76 -0.27 -12.60 21.57
N PRO A 77 0.96 -12.74 22.08
CA PRO A 77 2.17 -12.57 21.28
C PRO A 77 2.36 -13.64 20.18
N ALA A 78 1.71 -14.81 20.31
CA ALA A 78 1.80 -15.92 19.37
C ALA A 78 0.79 -15.80 18.21
N ALA A 79 -0.22 -14.94 18.34
CA ALA A 79 -1.18 -14.69 17.29
C ALA A 79 -0.54 -14.17 15.99
N HIS A 80 -1.20 -14.48 14.87
CA HIS A 80 -0.81 -14.00 13.55
C HIS A 80 -0.63 -12.45 13.56
N PRO A 81 0.40 -11.87 12.91
CA PRO A 81 0.69 -10.44 12.98
C PRO A 81 -0.49 -9.52 12.66
N VAL A 82 -1.34 -9.89 11.70
CA VAL A 82 -2.56 -9.14 11.36
C VAL A 82 -3.58 -9.14 12.49
N ARG A 83 -3.74 -10.28 13.19
CA ARG A 83 -4.63 -10.36 14.35
C ARG A 83 -4.10 -9.50 15.50
N ARG A 84 -2.78 -9.58 15.77
CA ARG A 84 -2.13 -8.72 16.78
C ARG A 84 -2.30 -7.24 16.47
N ALA A 85 -2.19 -6.84 15.20
CA ALA A 85 -2.41 -5.46 14.79
C ALA A 85 -3.84 -4.99 15.11
N HIS A 86 -4.86 -5.79 14.74
CA HIS A 86 -6.25 -5.51 15.10
C HIS A 86 -6.47 -5.36 16.61
N ASP A 87 -5.98 -6.33 17.40
CA ASP A 87 -6.14 -6.28 18.85
C ASP A 87 -5.42 -5.08 19.46
N THR A 88 -4.20 -4.76 19.00
CA THR A 88 -3.44 -3.60 19.47
C THR A 88 -4.19 -2.30 19.18
N LEU A 89 -4.70 -2.12 17.96
CA LEU A 89 -5.44 -0.92 17.56
C LEU A 89 -6.73 -0.77 18.38
N ARG A 90 -7.49 -1.86 18.54
CA ARG A 90 -8.71 -1.89 19.36
C ARG A 90 -8.42 -1.54 20.82
N LEU A 91 -7.36 -2.09 21.39
CA LEU A 91 -6.98 -1.83 22.78
C LEU A 91 -6.37 -0.43 22.98
N THR A 92 -5.92 0.23 21.91
CA THR A 92 -5.41 1.62 21.93
C THR A 92 -6.56 2.64 21.85
N ASN A 93 -7.78 2.23 21.46
CA ASN A 93 -8.93 3.13 21.32
C ASN A 93 -9.28 3.97 22.58
N PRO A 94 -9.13 3.48 23.83
CA PRO A 94 -9.29 4.33 25.01
C PRO A 94 -8.30 5.51 25.04
N ALA A 95 -7.05 5.31 24.63
CA ALA A 95 -6.05 6.37 24.52
C ALA A 95 -6.38 7.35 23.39
N LEU A 96 -6.85 6.84 22.23
CA LEU A 96 -7.36 7.68 21.14
C LEU A 96 -8.53 8.57 21.62
N ARG A 97 -9.49 7.99 22.34
CA ARG A 97 -10.64 8.73 22.90
C ARG A 97 -10.20 9.82 23.86
N ALA A 98 -9.27 9.51 24.77
CA ALA A 98 -8.72 10.49 25.70
C ALA A 98 -8.00 11.62 24.96
N PHE A 99 -7.22 11.28 23.93
CA PHE A 99 -6.55 12.26 23.08
C PHE A 99 -7.53 13.19 22.36
N LEU A 100 -8.55 12.65 21.69
CA LEU A 100 -9.56 13.44 20.98
C LEU A 100 -10.30 14.41 21.92
N ARG A 101 -10.60 14.01 23.16
CA ARG A 101 -11.19 14.88 24.20
C ARG A 101 -10.24 15.96 24.72
N SER A 102 -8.93 15.75 24.60
CA SER A 102 -7.91 16.69 25.06
C SER A 102 -7.57 17.77 24.04
N LEU A 103 -8.09 17.69 22.81
CA LEU A 103 -7.83 18.68 21.79
C LEU A 103 -8.39 20.05 22.21
N PRO A 104 -7.68 21.16 21.94
CA PRO A 104 -8.14 22.51 22.32
C PRO A 104 -9.42 22.93 21.58
N ALA A 105 -9.67 22.34 20.41
CA ALA A 105 -10.90 22.48 19.66
C ALA A 105 -11.30 21.11 19.09
N PRO A 106 -12.61 20.81 18.93
CA PRO A 106 -13.06 19.57 18.33
C PRO A 106 -12.47 19.37 16.93
N ALA A 107 -12.02 18.15 16.65
CA ALA A 107 -11.70 17.74 15.29
C ALA A 107 -12.98 17.79 14.44
N HIS A 108 -12.83 18.07 13.14
CA HIS A 108 -13.95 18.08 12.19
C HIS A 108 -14.23 16.67 11.65
N ALA A 109 -13.20 15.84 11.53
CA ALA A 109 -13.34 14.44 11.17
C ALA A 109 -12.16 13.61 11.67
N LEU A 110 -12.43 12.31 11.86
CA LEU A 110 -11.45 11.27 12.09
C LEU A 110 -11.23 10.48 10.79
N LEU A 111 -9.99 10.43 10.31
CA LEU A 111 -9.59 9.68 9.12
C LEU A 111 -8.86 8.42 9.56
N LEU A 112 -9.51 7.27 9.40
CA LEU A 112 -9.08 5.97 9.91
C LEU A 112 -8.34 5.18 8.84
N ASP A 113 -7.27 4.49 9.21
CA ASP A 113 -6.73 3.43 8.35
C ASP A 113 -7.71 2.24 8.27
N MET A 114 -7.62 1.47 7.18
CA MET A 114 -8.46 0.29 6.93
C MET A 114 -8.46 -0.78 8.05
N PHE A 115 -7.44 -0.84 8.91
CA PHE A 115 -7.38 -1.75 10.07
C PHE A 115 -7.97 -1.14 11.34
N CYS A 116 -8.15 0.17 11.42
CA CYS A 116 -8.62 0.88 12.61
C CYS A 116 -10.15 0.85 12.77
N VAL A 117 -10.79 -0.26 12.42
CA VAL A 117 -12.26 -0.35 12.26
C VAL A 117 -13.04 -0.17 13.56
N ASP A 118 -12.47 -0.54 14.70
CA ASP A 118 -13.11 -0.37 15.99
C ASP A 118 -13.09 1.10 16.48
N ALA A 119 -12.25 1.95 15.87
CA ALA A 119 -12.23 3.37 16.18
C ALA A 119 -13.46 4.13 15.64
N LEU A 120 -14.29 3.48 14.81
CA LEU A 120 -15.64 3.97 14.48
C LEU A 120 -16.48 4.15 15.75
N ASP A 121 -16.34 3.27 16.75
CA ASP A 121 -17.10 3.39 18.01
C ASP A 121 -16.61 4.57 18.86
N VAL A 122 -15.31 4.86 18.82
CA VAL A 122 -14.75 6.07 19.44
C VAL A 122 -15.31 7.32 18.77
N ALA A 123 -15.42 7.32 17.45
CA ALA A 123 -15.98 8.44 16.71
C ALA A 123 -17.46 8.64 17.02
N ALA A 124 -18.25 7.56 17.07
CA ALA A 124 -19.67 7.59 17.44
C ALA A 124 -19.88 8.13 18.86
N ASP A 125 -19.09 7.65 19.84
CA ASP A 125 -19.14 8.12 21.24
C ASP A 125 -18.85 9.63 21.40
N LEU A 126 -18.12 10.21 20.44
CA LEU A 126 -17.74 11.62 20.44
C LEU A 126 -18.55 12.45 19.43
N ALA A 127 -19.56 11.85 18.77
CA ALA A 127 -20.31 12.45 17.67
C ALA A 127 -19.41 13.05 16.57
N LEU A 128 -18.27 12.42 16.31
CA LEU A 128 -17.26 12.84 15.34
C LEU A 128 -17.45 12.08 14.02
N PRO A 129 -17.57 12.76 12.86
CA PRO A 129 -17.60 12.07 11.57
C PRO A 129 -16.33 11.24 11.34
N ALA A 130 -16.49 9.95 11.03
CA ALA A 130 -15.38 9.07 10.70
C ALA A 130 -15.44 8.58 9.25
N TYR A 131 -14.28 8.62 8.60
CA TYR A 131 -14.07 8.16 7.24
C TYR A 131 -12.86 7.24 7.23
N PHE A 132 -12.85 6.24 6.35
CA PHE A 132 -11.62 5.48 6.11
C PHE A 132 -10.79 6.16 5.04
N PHE A 133 -9.47 6.15 5.22
CA PHE A 133 -8.51 6.25 4.13
C PHE A 133 -8.00 4.85 3.79
N PHE A 134 -8.42 4.36 2.63
CA PHE A 134 -8.09 3.04 2.12
C PHE A 134 -6.89 3.16 1.17
N ALA A 135 -5.70 2.87 1.69
CA ALA A 135 -4.43 2.96 0.97
C ALA A 135 -4.11 1.73 0.09
N SER A 136 -5.15 1.04 -0.40
CA SER A 136 -5.09 -0.04 -1.40
C SER A 136 -6.00 0.29 -2.59
N ALA A 137 -6.09 -0.60 -3.58
CA ALA A 137 -6.84 -0.35 -4.81
C ALA A 137 -8.37 -0.30 -4.56
N ALA A 138 -9.13 0.47 -5.35
CA ALA A 138 -10.60 0.41 -5.29
C ALA A 138 -11.13 -0.98 -5.63
N SER A 139 -10.43 -1.71 -6.49
CA SER A 139 -10.73 -3.10 -6.83
C SER A 139 -10.64 -4.02 -5.61
N ASP A 140 -9.65 -3.81 -4.73
CA ASP A 140 -9.57 -4.54 -3.46
C ASP A 140 -10.70 -4.14 -2.51
N LEU A 141 -11.03 -2.85 -2.42
CA LEU A 141 -12.17 -2.40 -1.62
C LEU A 141 -13.47 -3.09 -2.06
N ALA A 142 -13.72 -3.15 -3.38
CA ALA A 142 -14.88 -3.82 -3.94
C ALA A 142 -14.92 -5.32 -3.60
N VAL A 143 -13.78 -6.02 -3.69
CA VAL A 143 -13.69 -7.43 -3.27
C VAL A 143 -13.91 -7.58 -1.77
N PHE A 144 -13.26 -6.75 -0.96
CA PHE A 144 -13.33 -6.84 0.51
C PHE A 144 -14.75 -6.63 1.00
N LEU A 145 -15.46 -5.63 0.46
CA LEU A 145 -16.85 -5.36 0.82
C LEU A 145 -17.79 -6.52 0.49
N ASN A 146 -17.52 -7.27 -0.59
CA ASN A 146 -18.28 -8.44 -1.00
C ASN A 146 -18.02 -9.68 -0.13
N LEU A 147 -16.77 -9.86 0.32
CA LEU A 147 -16.31 -11.11 0.94
C LEU A 147 -17.11 -11.58 2.17
N PRO A 148 -17.52 -10.71 3.12
CA PRO A 148 -18.34 -11.12 4.27
C PRO A 148 -19.65 -11.82 3.89
N TYR A 149 -20.16 -11.58 2.68
CA TYR A 149 -21.44 -12.09 2.22
C TYR A 149 -21.28 -13.26 1.25
N LEU A 150 -20.25 -13.23 0.40
CA LEU A 150 -19.96 -14.32 -0.54
C LEU A 150 -19.27 -15.51 0.13
N TYR A 151 -18.22 -15.25 0.91
CA TYR A 151 -17.33 -16.32 1.37
C TYR A 151 -18.01 -17.40 2.24
N PRO A 152 -19.02 -17.06 3.09
CA PRO A 152 -19.78 -18.08 3.81
C PRO A 152 -20.43 -19.14 2.89
N GLY A 153 -20.83 -18.77 1.67
CA GLY A 153 -21.43 -19.67 0.69
C GLY A 153 -20.44 -20.42 -0.22
N LEU A 154 -19.13 -20.15 -0.08
CA LEU A 154 -18.08 -20.75 -0.90
C LEU A 154 -17.28 -21.80 -0.12
N PRO A 155 -16.63 -22.75 -0.81
CA PRO A 155 -15.59 -23.58 -0.20
C PRO A 155 -14.40 -22.72 0.27
N SER A 156 -13.63 -23.26 1.22
CA SER A 156 -12.40 -22.63 1.69
C SER A 156 -11.41 -22.44 0.55
N PHE A 157 -10.84 -21.25 0.40
CA PHE A 157 -9.99 -20.94 -0.76
C PHE A 157 -8.75 -21.83 -0.82
N ARG A 158 -8.16 -22.18 0.34
CA ARG A 158 -6.99 -23.06 0.43
C ARG A 158 -7.22 -24.44 -0.20
N ASP A 159 -8.48 -24.90 -0.26
CA ASP A 159 -8.84 -26.24 -0.72
C ASP A 159 -9.22 -26.26 -2.22
N THR A 160 -9.20 -25.09 -2.88
CA THR A 160 -9.80 -24.93 -4.23
C THR A 160 -8.81 -24.53 -5.31
N GLY A 161 -7.56 -24.22 -4.96
CA GLY A 161 -6.49 -23.96 -5.93
C GLY A 161 -6.87 -22.87 -6.94
N ASP A 162 -6.76 -23.17 -8.23
CA ASP A 162 -7.04 -22.23 -9.33
C ASP A 162 -8.54 -21.98 -9.59
N ALA A 163 -9.45 -22.44 -8.73
CA ALA A 163 -10.87 -22.14 -8.86
C ALA A 163 -11.13 -20.63 -8.90
N LEU A 164 -12.04 -20.20 -9.77
CA LEU A 164 -12.35 -18.77 -9.94
C LEU A 164 -13.40 -18.30 -8.95
N VAL A 165 -13.02 -17.38 -8.08
CA VAL A 165 -13.89 -16.62 -7.18
C VAL A 165 -14.48 -15.45 -7.95
N ARG A 166 -15.82 -15.34 -7.98
CA ARG A 166 -16.55 -14.31 -8.71
C ARG A 166 -17.18 -13.31 -7.74
N CYS A 167 -16.58 -12.14 -7.63
CA CYS A 167 -17.16 -11.02 -6.89
C CYS A 167 -18.01 -10.15 -7.83
N PRO A 168 -19.24 -9.77 -7.45
CA PRO A 168 -20.08 -8.86 -8.22
C PRO A 168 -19.34 -7.60 -8.68
N GLY A 169 -19.37 -7.35 -9.99
CA GLY A 169 -18.75 -6.18 -10.61
C GLY A 169 -17.22 -6.23 -10.73
N MET A 170 -16.58 -7.34 -10.38
CA MET A 170 -15.12 -7.52 -10.48
C MET A 170 -14.75 -8.68 -11.43
N PRO A 171 -13.55 -8.67 -12.04
CA PRO A 171 -13.06 -9.82 -12.79
C PRO A 171 -12.90 -11.04 -11.86
N PRO A 172 -12.99 -12.27 -12.40
CA PRO A 172 -12.78 -13.46 -11.60
C PRO A 172 -11.34 -13.52 -11.06
N ILE A 173 -11.19 -13.87 -9.79
CA ILE A 173 -9.89 -13.99 -9.12
C ILE A 173 -9.69 -15.46 -8.76
N ARG A 174 -8.51 -16.03 -9.03
CA ARG A 174 -8.19 -17.40 -8.59
C ARG A 174 -8.22 -17.47 -7.06
N ALA A 175 -8.71 -18.56 -6.50
CA ALA A 175 -8.75 -18.71 -5.04
C ALA A 175 -7.34 -18.64 -4.41
N VAL A 176 -6.30 -19.11 -5.09
CA VAL A 176 -4.89 -18.94 -4.64
C VAL A 176 -4.45 -17.48 -4.56
N ASP A 177 -5.06 -16.60 -5.35
CA ASP A 177 -4.72 -15.17 -5.42
C ASP A 177 -5.56 -14.33 -4.43
N MET A 178 -6.51 -14.94 -3.72
CA MET A 178 -7.19 -14.30 -2.59
C MET A 178 -6.24 -14.12 -1.40
N LEU A 179 -6.50 -13.11 -0.54
CA LEU A 179 -5.59 -12.78 0.56
C LEU A 179 -5.22 -14.01 1.40
N VAL A 180 -3.93 -14.14 1.71
CA VAL A 180 -3.40 -15.20 2.60
C VAL A 180 -4.18 -15.27 3.92
N THR A 181 -4.63 -14.12 4.43
CA THR A 181 -5.38 -14.01 5.69
C THR A 181 -6.84 -14.48 5.62
N VAL A 182 -7.33 -14.85 4.43
CA VAL A 182 -8.67 -15.43 4.24
C VAL A 182 -8.63 -16.80 3.57
N GLN A 183 -7.45 -17.41 3.39
CA GLN A 183 -7.31 -18.69 2.71
C GLN A 183 -8.01 -19.84 3.44
N ASP A 184 -7.90 -19.88 4.78
CA ASP A 184 -8.60 -20.85 5.61
C ASP A 184 -9.91 -20.27 6.14
N LYS A 185 -11.03 -20.68 5.56
CA LYS A 185 -12.38 -20.21 5.91
C LYS A 185 -12.68 -20.30 7.40
N GLU A 186 -12.24 -21.36 8.07
CA GLU A 186 -12.59 -21.65 9.47
C GLU A 186 -11.65 -20.99 10.47
N SER A 187 -10.52 -20.45 10.00
CA SER A 187 -9.52 -19.81 10.86
C SER A 187 -10.07 -18.55 11.53
N ASP A 188 -9.63 -18.31 12.76
CA ASP A 188 -9.98 -17.07 13.49
C ASP A 188 -9.45 -15.82 12.78
N LEU A 189 -8.37 -15.94 12.02
CA LEU A 189 -7.84 -14.86 11.20
C LEU A 189 -8.84 -14.45 10.10
N THR A 190 -9.45 -15.42 9.42
CA THR A 190 -10.51 -15.16 8.44
C THR A 190 -11.69 -14.45 9.09
N LYS A 191 -12.16 -14.91 10.26
CA LYS A 191 -13.27 -14.27 10.98
C LYS A 191 -12.97 -12.81 11.29
N VAL A 192 -11.75 -12.50 11.75
CA VAL A 192 -11.29 -11.13 12.02
C VAL A 192 -11.25 -10.28 10.75
N ARG A 193 -10.83 -10.85 9.61
CA ARG A 193 -10.83 -10.13 8.33
C ARG A 193 -12.23 -9.86 7.80
N LEU A 194 -13.14 -10.84 7.87
CA LEU A 194 -14.52 -10.63 7.45
C LEU A 194 -15.23 -9.60 8.36
N TYR A 195 -14.95 -9.61 9.66
CA TYR A 195 -15.40 -8.56 10.59
C TYR A 195 -14.88 -7.18 10.15
N GLN A 196 -13.57 -7.06 9.91
CA GLN A 196 -12.97 -5.81 9.42
C GLN A 196 -13.66 -5.30 8.17
N PHE A 197 -13.84 -6.14 7.16
CA PHE A 197 -14.46 -5.73 5.89
C PHE A 197 -15.90 -5.26 6.06
N LYS A 198 -16.68 -5.95 6.91
CA LYS A 198 -18.05 -5.54 7.24
C LYS A 198 -18.08 -4.17 7.92
N ARG A 199 -17.12 -3.90 8.82
CA ARG A 199 -17.00 -2.61 9.52
C ARG A 199 -16.58 -1.47 8.59
N ILE A 200 -15.73 -1.72 7.59
CA ILE A 200 -15.36 -0.70 6.59
C ILE A 200 -16.61 -0.14 5.90
N ALA A 201 -17.58 -1.00 5.59
CA ALA A 201 -18.81 -0.58 4.97
C ALA A 201 -19.57 0.47 5.80
N GLU A 202 -19.40 0.48 7.14
CA GLU A 202 -20.20 1.26 8.11
C GLU A 202 -19.74 2.71 8.25
N ALA A 203 -18.59 3.06 7.66
CA ALA A 203 -18.13 4.44 7.64
C ALA A 203 -19.05 5.35 6.82
N ARG A 204 -18.99 6.64 7.17
CA ARG A 204 -19.70 7.70 6.41
C ARG A 204 -19.20 7.82 4.97
N GLY A 205 -17.96 7.43 4.73
CA GLY A 205 -17.36 7.33 3.40
C GLY A 205 -15.95 6.78 3.45
N VAL A 206 -15.41 6.47 2.28
CA VAL A 206 -14.07 5.89 2.11
C VAL A 206 -13.31 6.74 1.09
N LEU A 207 -12.23 7.37 1.53
CA LEU A 207 -11.25 7.99 0.65
C LEU A 207 -10.30 6.88 0.19
N VAL A 208 -10.12 6.72 -1.12
CA VAL A 208 -9.31 5.64 -1.71
C VAL A 208 -8.12 6.25 -2.42
N ASN A 209 -6.93 5.68 -2.21
CA ASN A 209 -5.72 6.13 -2.87
C ASN A 209 -5.65 5.61 -4.32
N THR A 210 -6.56 6.07 -5.17
CA THR A 210 -6.67 5.76 -6.59
C THR A 210 -7.28 6.93 -7.35
N PHE A 211 -7.45 6.81 -8.66
CA PHE A 211 -8.09 7.81 -9.51
C PHE A 211 -8.97 7.16 -10.58
N ASP A 212 -9.97 7.91 -11.05
CA ASP A 212 -11.10 7.37 -11.84
C ASP A 212 -10.70 6.58 -13.09
N TRP A 213 -9.69 7.06 -13.82
CA TRP A 213 -9.23 6.40 -15.03
C TRP A 213 -8.56 5.04 -14.78
N LEU A 214 -7.94 4.84 -13.61
CA LEU A 214 -7.18 3.64 -13.31
C LEU A 214 -8.08 2.43 -13.04
N GLU A 215 -9.22 2.63 -12.40
CA GLU A 215 -10.07 1.54 -11.89
C GLU A 215 -11.57 1.69 -12.24
N PRO A 216 -11.94 1.98 -13.50
CA PRO A 216 -13.32 2.29 -13.87
C PRO A 216 -14.31 1.15 -13.56
N THR A 217 -13.88 -0.11 -13.72
CA THR A 217 -14.68 -1.31 -13.41
C THR A 217 -15.07 -1.35 -11.93
N ALA A 218 -14.08 -1.22 -11.02
CA ALA A 218 -14.31 -1.25 -9.59
C ALA A 218 -15.16 -0.07 -9.12
N LEU A 219 -14.89 1.13 -9.63
CA LEU A 219 -15.65 2.33 -9.27
C LEU A 219 -17.11 2.25 -9.71
N LYS A 220 -17.38 1.67 -10.88
CA LYS A 220 -18.75 1.37 -11.31
C LYS A 220 -19.44 0.38 -10.38
N ALA A 221 -18.75 -0.67 -9.94
CA ALA A 221 -19.31 -1.65 -9.00
C ALA A 221 -19.64 -1.02 -7.64
N LEU A 222 -18.70 -0.25 -7.08
CA LEU A 222 -18.86 0.46 -5.80
C LEU A 222 -20.00 1.48 -5.87
N ALA A 223 -20.05 2.31 -6.92
CA ALA A 223 -21.12 3.28 -7.12
C ALA A 223 -22.49 2.63 -7.38
N GLY A 224 -22.50 1.46 -8.03
CA GLY A 224 -23.70 0.67 -8.30
C GLY A 224 -24.26 -0.06 -7.08
N GLY A 225 -23.55 -0.05 -5.95
CA GLY A 225 -24.01 -0.69 -4.71
C GLY A 225 -23.97 -2.22 -4.72
N VAL A 226 -23.33 -2.84 -5.72
CA VAL A 226 -23.33 -4.32 -5.85
C VAL A 226 -22.36 -5.00 -4.89
N CYS A 227 -21.51 -4.23 -4.19
CA CYS A 227 -20.46 -4.76 -3.32
C CYS A 227 -20.92 -5.04 -1.89
N VAL A 228 -22.04 -4.45 -1.45
CA VAL A 228 -22.56 -4.64 -0.09
C VAL A 228 -24.05 -5.00 -0.19
N PRO A 229 -24.43 -6.27 0.04
CA PRO A 229 -25.83 -6.65 0.10
C PRO A 229 -26.60 -5.91 1.20
N ASP A 230 -27.89 -5.67 0.94
CA ASP A 230 -28.89 -5.13 1.88
C ASP A 230 -28.68 -3.69 2.40
N ARG A 231 -27.69 -2.96 1.89
CA ARG A 231 -27.46 -1.55 2.26
C ARG A 231 -26.64 -0.80 1.20
N PRO A 232 -26.70 0.54 1.19
CA PRO A 232 -25.84 1.33 0.33
C PRO A 232 -24.36 1.06 0.60
N THR A 233 -23.58 0.92 -0.47
CA THR A 233 -22.11 0.98 -0.37
C THR A 233 -21.71 2.39 0.11
N PRO A 234 -20.76 2.52 1.06
CA PRO A 234 -20.32 3.83 1.52
C PRO A 234 -19.80 4.65 0.34
N ARG A 235 -20.00 5.97 0.40
CA ARG A 235 -19.53 6.87 -0.66
C ARG A 235 -18.01 6.77 -0.78
N VAL A 236 -17.53 6.55 -2.00
CA VAL A 236 -16.11 6.43 -2.33
C VAL A 236 -15.61 7.75 -2.93
N TYR A 237 -14.45 8.23 -2.45
CA TYR A 237 -13.75 9.39 -2.97
C TYR A 237 -12.36 8.97 -3.45
N CYS A 238 -12.14 8.92 -4.76
CA CYS A 238 -10.81 8.67 -5.32
C CYS A 238 -9.95 9.92 -5.14
N ILE A 239 -8.96 9.90 -4.25
CA ILE A 239 -8.14 11.08 -3.94
C ILE A 239 -6.66 10.90 -4.30
N GLY A 240 -6.34 9.82 -5.00
CA GLY A 240 -4.98 9.45 -5.35
C GLY A 240 -4.52 9.93 -6.72
N PRO A 241 -3.28 9.62 -7.12
CA PRO A 241 -2.28 8.96 -6.29
C PRO A 241 -1.63 9.93 -5.30
N LEU A 242 -1.73 9.59 -4.01
CA LEU A 242 -0.95 10.19 -2.93
C LEU A 242 0.31 9.34 -2.73
N VAL A 243 1.41 9.77 -3.32
CA VAL A 243 2.72 9.13 -3.25
C VAL A 243 3.76 10.09 -2.67
N ASN A 244 4.80 9.55 -2.05
CA ASN A 244 5.90 10.37 -1.54
C ASN A 244 6.55 11.14 -2.70
N GLY A 245 6.45 12.46 -2.66
CA GLY A 245 6.97 13.42 -3.63
C GLY A 245 8.49 13.37 -3.85
N GLY A 246 9.26 12.65 -3.04
CA GLY A 246 10.72 12.62 -3.15
C GLY A 246 11.37 13.97 -2.86
N GLU A 247 10.64 14.90 -2.24
CA GLU A 247 11.24 16.10 -1.66
C GLU A 247 12.30 15.62 -0.67
N ALA A 248 13.56 15.99 -0.94
CA ALA A 248 14.71 15.61 -0.13
C ALA A 248 14.31 15.73 1.34
N SER A 249 14.47 14.65 2.09
CA SER A 249 14.34 14.68 3.55
C SER A 249 15.11 15.91 4.01
N GLY A 250 14.39 16.92 4.52
CA GLY A 250 14.91 18.26 4.79
C GLY A 250 15.96 18.34 5.91
N GLY A 251 16.67 17.25 6.17
CA GLY A 251 17.76 17.17 7.11
C GLY A 251 18.92 16.40 6.50
N GLY A 252 19.88 17.11 5.92
CA GLY A 252 21.32 16.79 5.88
C GLY A 252 21.82 15.36 5.55
N GLU A 253 20.96 14.43 5.15
CA GLU A 253 21.35 13.05 4.85
C GLU A 253 22.13 13.02 3.54
N LYS A 254 23.29 12.36 3.58
CA LYS A 254 24.09 12.13 2.37
C LYS A 254 23.24 11.38 1.35
N ARG A 255 23.21 11.88 0.11
CA ARG A 255 22.58 11.21 -1.03
C ARG A 255 23.01 9.74 -1.07
N HIS A 256 22.03 8.84 -1.18
CA HIS A 256 22.29 7.41 -1.16
C HIS A 256 23.18 6.98 -2.34
N GLU A 257 24.17 6.12 -2.10
CA GLU A 257 25.17 5.71 -3.10
C GLU A 257 24.57 5.07 -4.35
N CYS A 258 23.43 4.38 -4.21
CA CYS A 258 22.75 3.78 -5.37
C CYS A 258 22.28 4.83 -6.40
N LEU A 259 21.98 6.05 -5.97
CA LEU A 259 21.58 7.12 -6.88
C LEU A 259 22.78 7.59 -7.71
N ALA A 260 23.97 7.68 -7.10
CA ALA A 260 25.20 7.97 -7.83
C ALA A 260 25.56 6.86 -8.83
N TRP A 261 25.30 5.60 -8.48
CA TRP A 261 25.47 4.49 -9.41
C TRP A 261 24.49 4.55 -10.59
N LEU A 262 23.22 4.92 -10.33
CA LEU A 262 22.20 5.09 -11.35
C LEU A 262 22.50 6.24 -12.32
N ASP A 263 23.08 7.35 -11.85
CA ASP A 263 23.49 8.48 -12.70
C ASP A 263 24.46 8.06 -13.83
N ALA A 264 25.28 7.04 -13.56
CA ALA A 264 26.27 6.52 -14.50
C ALA A 264 25.69 5.52 -15.51
N GLN A 265 24.41 5.18 -15.43
CA GLN A 265 23.78 4.20 -16.31
C GLN A 265 23.02 4.87 -17.47
N PRO A 266 22.93 4.23 -18.66
CA PRO A 266 22.09 4.72 -19.74
C PRO A 266 20.61 4.81 -19.35
N GLU A 267 19.88 5.73 -19.98
CA GLU A 267 18.43 5.89 -19.80
C GLU A 267 17.68 4.56 -20.00
N LYS A 268 16.71 4.27 -19.13
CA LYS A 268 15.82 3.10 -19.19
C LYS A 268 16.55 1.75 -19.34
N SER A 269 17.76 1.64 -18.82
CA SER A 269 18.62 0.45 -18.98
C SER A 269 18.69 -0.45 -17.75
N VAL A 270 18.24 0.04 -16.59
CA VAL A 270 18.34 -0.65 -15.29
C VAL A 270 17.00 -1.26 -14.90
N VAL A 271 17.03 -2.54 -14.53
CA VAL A 271 15.92 -3.21 -13.84
C VAL A 271 16.07 -2.96 -12.34
N PHE A 272 15.06 -2.39 -11.72
CA PHE A 272 15.01 -2.23 -10.28
C PHE A 272 14.25 -3.39 -9.64
N LEU A 273 14.78 -3.98 -8.57
CA LEU A 273 14.14 -5.05 -7.81
C LEU A 273 14.00 -4.63 -6.35
N CYS A 274 12.76 -4.49 -5.89
CA CYS A 274 12.45 -4.19 -4.50
C CYS A 274 11.07 -4.74 -4.11
N PHE A 275 11.03 -5.39 -2.94
CA PHE A 275 9.86 -6.15 -2.49
C PHE A 275 9.21 -5.51 -1.24
N GLY A 276 9.29 -4.18 -1.17
CA GLY A 276 8.74 -3.37 -0.10
C GLY A 276 9.49 -3.48 1.22
N SER A 277 8.83 -3.05 2.30
CA SER A 277 9.47 -2.98 3.63
C SER A 277 9.62 -4.33 4.32
N LYS A 278 8.82 -5.34 3.94
CA LYS A 278 8.75 -6.65 4.59
C LYS A 278 9.04 -7.84 3.67
N GLY A 279 9.07 -7.64 2.34
CA GLY A 279 9.29 -8.74 1.41
C GLY A 279 10.71 -9.28 1.51
N ALA A 280 10.81 -10.59 1.73
CA ALA A 280 12.07 -11.31 1.79
C ALA A 280 11.87 -12.72 1.22
N PHE A 281 12.97 -13.34 0.82
CA PHE A 281 12.97 -14.62 0.13
C PHE A 281 13.92 -15.60 0.83
N SER A 282 13.65 -16.89 0.64
CA SER A 282 14.58 -17.93 1.07
C SER A 282 15.93 -17.79 0.36
N ALA A 283 17.00 -18.29 0.99
CA ALA A 283 18.34 -18.28 0.37
C ALA A 283 18.36 -19.00 -0.99
N ALA A 284 17.54 -20.04 -1.16
CA ALA A 284 17.41 -20.74 -2.44
C ALA A 284 16.81 -19.84 -3.53
N GLN A 285 15.76 -19.09 -3.20
CA GLN A 285 15.13 -18.16 -4.15
C GLN A 285 16.03 -16.97 -4.48
N LEU A 286 16.81 -16.45 -3.52
CA LEU A 286 17.82 -15.40 -3.79
C LEU A 286 18.86 -15.86 -4.81
N LYS A 287 19.27 -17.13 -4.78
CA LYS A 287 20.18 -17.72 -5.77
C LYS A 287 19.56 -17.81 -7.16
N GLU A 288 18.27 -18.16 -7.26
CA GLU A 288 17.55 -18.15 -8.53
C GLU A 288 17.40 -16.74 -9.10
N ILE A 289 17.09 -15.74 -8.25
CA ILE A 289 17.05 -14.33 -8.66
C ILE A 289 18.41 -13.88 -9.21
N ALA A 290 19.49 -14.17 -8.49
CA ALA A 290 20.84 -13.84 -8.93
C ALA A 290 21.18 -14.48 -10.28
N ARG A 291 20.87 -15.77 -10.48
CA ARG A 291 21.07 -16.47 -11.76
C ARG A 291 20.27 -15.85 -12.89
N GLY A 292 18.98 -15.56 -12.67
CA GLY A 292 18.11 -14.93 -13.67
C GLY A 292 18.60 -13.54 -14.06
N LEU A 293 19.02 -12.72 -13.09
CA LEU A 293 19.62 -11.41 -13.33
C LEU A 293 20.91 -11.52 -14.16
N GLU A 294 21.80 -12.43 -13.76
CA GLU A 294 23.07 -12.66 -14.45
C GLU A 294 22.84 -13.06 -15.91
N SER A 295 21.98 -14.06 -16.16
CA SER A 295 21.65 -14.57 -17.49
C SER A 295 20.88 -13.58 -18.36
N SER A 296 20.07 -12.70 -17.76
CA SER A 296 19.30 -11.70 -18.52
C SER A 296 20.17 -10.74 -19.33
N GLY A 297 21.41 -10.49 -18.89
CA GLY A 297 22.30 -9.50 -19.52
C GLY A 297 22.01 -8.06 -19.13
N HIS A 298 20.84 -7.76 -18.52
CA HIS A 298 20.43 -6.41 -18.19
C HIS A 298 21.21 -5.84 -16.99
N ARG A 299 21.22 -4.50 -16.90
CA ARG A 299 21.69 -3.83 -15.69
C ARG A 299 20.64 -3.95 -14.60
N PHE A 300 21.04 -4.01 -13.35
CA PHE A 300 20.09 -4.13 -12.25
C PHE A 300 20.52 -3.39 -10.98
N LEU A 301 19.53 -2.90 -10.25
CA LEU A 301 19.66 -2.46 -8.87
C LEU A 301 18.73 -3.33 -8.01
N TRP A 302 19.29 -4.06 -7.05
CA TRP A 302 18.54 -5.02 -6.24
C TRP A 302 18.70 -4.77 -4.74
N ALA A 303 17.59 -4.44 -4.08
CA ALA A 303 17.53 -4.37 -2.62
C ALA A 303 17.30 -5.77 -2.02
N VAL A 304 18.28 -6.29 -1.29
CA VAL A 304 18.27 -7.63 -0.68
C VAL A 304 18.06 -7.54 0.82
N ARG A 305 17.27 -8.46 1.37
CA ARG A 305 17.09 -8.67 2.81
C ARG A 305 17.52 -10.08 3.18
N SER A 306 17.85 -10.29 4.45
CA SER A 306 18.07 -11.64 4.98
C SER A 306 16.81 -12.49 4.84
N PRO A 307 16.95 -13.82 4.63
CA PRO A 307 15.83 -14.74 4.65
C PRO A 307 14.93 -14.57 5.88
N PRO A 308 13.60 -14.74 5.77
CA PRO A 308 12.66 -14.50 6.88
C PRO A 308 13.06 -15.17 8.21
N GLU A 309 13.56 -16.40 8.13
CA GLU A 309 14.00 -17.22 9.26
C GLU A 309 15.28 -16.70 9.96
N GLU A 310 16.08 -15.91 9.25
CA GLU A 310 17.39 -15.42 9.72
C GLU A 310 17.36 -13.94 10.15
N GLN A 311 16.29 -13.19 9.85
CA GLN A 311 16.25 -11.72 10.03
C GLN A 311 16.46 -11.24 11.48
N ARG A 312 16.11 -12.06 12.48
CA ARG A 312 16.35 -11.71 13.89
C ARG A 312 17.83 -11.79 14.26
N GLU A 313 18.53 -12.78 13.74
CA GLU A 313 19.94 -13.05 14.04
C GLU A 313 20.87 -12.24 13.13
N PHE A 314 20.45 -12.03 11.88
CA PHE A 314 21.18 -11.33 10.84
C PHE A 314 20.33 -10.20 10.24
N PRO A 315 20.22 -9.04 10.92
CA PRO A 315 19.47 -7.89 10.39
C PRO A 315 20.04 -7.33 9.09
N GLU A 316 21.35 -7.50 8.86
CA GLU A 316 21.98 -7.23 7.57
C GLU A 316 22.25 -8.54 6.83
N PRO A 317 21.93 -8.62 5.52
CA PRO A 317 22.19 -9.82 4.74
C PRO A 317 23.69 -10.02 4.48
N ASP A 318 24.13 -11.26 4.69
CA ASP A 318 25.41 -11.78 4.24
C ASP A 318 25.32 -12.15 2.76
N LEU A 319 25.69 -11.23 1.88
CA LEU A 319 25.57 -11.40 0.44
C LEU A 319 26.49 -12.48 -0.12
N ASP A 320 27.66 -12.72 0.48
CA ASP A 320 28.61 -13.74 0.01
C ASP A 320 28.06 -15.15 0.21
N ARG A 321 27.31 -15.36 1.29
CA ARG A 321 26.61 -16.63 1.55
C ARG A 321 25.31 -16.76 0.77
N LEU A 322 24.54 -15.67 0.66
CA LEU A 322 23.19 -15.69 0.09
C LEU A 322 23.18 -15.71 -1.44
N LEU A 323 24.24 -15.21 -2.08
CA LEU A 323 24.35 -15.15 -3.54
C LEU A 323 25.26 -16.26 -4.08
N PRO A 324 25.17 -16.62 -5.38
CA PRO A 324 26.10 -17.56 -6.00
C PRO A 324 27.54 -17.05 -5.90
N ALA A 325 28.49 -17.96 -5.64
CA ALA A 325 29.91 -17.61 -5.50
C ALA A 325 30.40 -16.78 -6.70
N GLY A 326 31.04 -15.63 -6.43
CA GLY A 326 31.56 -14.71 -7.43
C GLY A 326 30.51 -13.88 -8.20
N PHE A 327 29.23 -13.95 -7.84
CA PHE A 327 28.15 -13.21 -8.52
C PHE A 327 28.39 -11.69 -8.53
N LEU A 328 28.77 -11.12 -7.38
CA LEU A 328 29.05 -9.69 -7.27
C LEU A 328 30.17 -9.26 -8.22
N GLU A 329 31.23 -10.06 -8.33
CA GLU A 329 32.35 -9.74 -9.23
C GLU A 329 32.00 -9.90 -10.70
N ARG A 330 31.28 -10.96 -11.08
CA ARG A 330 30.82 -11.16 -12.46
C ARG A 330 29.81 -10.10 -12.91
N THR A 331 29.14 -9.43 -11.97
CA THR A 331 28.12 -8.41 -12.28
C THR A 331 28.55 -6.99 -11.96
N ARG A 332 29.76 -6.75 -11.41
CA ARG A 332 30.24 -5.44 -10.92
C ARG A 332 30.06 -4.26 -11.89
N GLY A 333 30.15 -4.49 -13.20
CA GLY A 333 29.98 -3.45 -14.23
C GLY A 333 28.53 -3.16 -14.65
N ARG A 334 27.55 -3.94 -14.19
CA ARG A 334 26.14 -3.85 -14.61
C ARG A 334 25.12 -4.02 -13.48
N GLY A 335 25.52 -4.54 -12.34
CA GLY A 335 24.65 -4.83 -11.20
C GLY A 335 25.11 -4.12 -9.94
N MET A 336 24.15 -3.60 -9.17
CA MET A 336 24.35 -3.14 -7.81
C MET A 336 23.39 -3.88 -6.88
N VAL A 337 23.93 -4.48 -5.81
CA VAL A 337 23.14 -5.11 -4.75
C VAL A 337 23.25 -4.25 -3.50
N VAL A 338 22.12 -3.80 -2.97
CA VAL A 338 22.05 -2.96 -1.77
C VAL A 338 21.40 -3.76 -0.65
N LYS A 339 21.93 -3.61 0.57
CA LYS A 339 21.39 -4.27 1.75
C LYS A 339 20.18 -3.50 2.31
N ASN A 340 19.10 -4.23 2.60
CA ASN A 340 17.89 -3.83 3.31
C ASN A 340 17.01 -2.73 2.69
N TRP A 341 17.57 -1.58 2.35
CA TRP A 341 16.79 -0.40 1.99
C TRP A 341 17.44 0.42 0.88
N VAL A 342 16.59 1.03 0.06
CA VAL A 342 16.95 2.04 -0.94
C VAL A 342 15.92 3.18 -0.87
N PRO A 343 16.27 4.41 -1.30
CA PRO A 343 15.30 5.49 -1.46
C PRO A 343 14.38 5.20 -2.66
N GLN A 344 13.41 4.29 -2.48
CA GLN A 344 12.58 3.75 -3.56
C GLN A 344 11.93 4.84 -4.40
N ALA A 345 11.35 5.87 -3.77
CA ALA A 345 10.70 6.98 -4.46
C ALA A 345 11.65 7.76 -5.40
N GLU A 346 12.94 7.86 -5.05
CA GLU A 346 13.95 8.48 -5.91
C GLU A 346 14.42 7.52 -7.01
N VAL A 347 14.62 6.23 -6.66
CA VAL A 347 15.04 5.19 -7.61
C VAL A 347 14.03 5.00 -8.73
N VAL A 348 12.74 4.85 -8.42
CA VAL A 348 11.71 4.59 -9.44
C VAL A 348 11.50 5.76 -10.41
N ARG A 349 11.86 6.98 -10.00
CA ARG A 349 11.79 8.20 -10.84
C ARG A 349 13.05 8.45 -11.64
N HIS A 350 14.13 7.73 -11.33
CA HIS A 350 15.42 7.96 -11.96
C HIS A 350 15.37 7.50 -13.42
N GLU A 351 15.84 8.36 -14.34
CA GLU A 351 15.74 8.16 -15.80
C GLU A 351 16.41 6.86 -16.28
N ALA A 352 17.48 6.42 -15.60
CA ALA A 352 18.14 5.14 -15.88
C ALA A 352 17.27 3.90 -15.63
N VAL A 353 16.23 3.97 -14.80
CA VAL A 353 15.40 2.81 -14.43
C VAL A 353 14.37 2.56 -15.53
N GLY A 354 14.42 1.37 -16.12
CA GLY A 354 13.58 0.96 -17.26
C GLY A 354 12.46 -0.02 -16.91
N ALA A 355 12.57 -0.76 -15.81
CA ALA A 355 11.52 -1.64 -15.31
C ALA A 355 11.62 -1.85 -13.79
N PHE A 356 10.51 -2.26 -13.16
CA PHE A 356 10.43 -2.55 -11.73
C PHE A 356 9.89 -3.96 -11.46
N VAL A 357 10.73 -4.84 -10.92
CA VAL A 357 10.26 -6.09 -10.31
C VAL A 357 9.79 -5.77 -8.89
N THR A 358 8.48 -5.91 -8.68
CA THR A 358 7.82 -5.44 -7.47
C THR A 358 6.95 -6.52 -6.86
N HIS A 359 6.89 -6.50 -5.53
CA HIS A 359 5.90 -7.25 -4.77
C HIS A 359 4.45 -6.81 -4.96
N CYS A 360 4.14 -5.82 -5.79
CA CYS A 360 2.77 -5.35 -6.06
C CYS A 360 2.05 -4.71 -4.86
N GLY A 361 2.78 -4.27 -3.84
CA GLY A 361 2.20 -3.45 -2.77
C GLY A 361 1.68 -2.14 -3.37
N TRP A 362 0.48 -1.69 -2.99
CA TRP A 362 -0.22 -0.62 -3.69
C TRP A 362 0.56 0.70 -3.73
N ASN A 363 1.25 1.08 -2.65
CA ASN A 363 2.13 2.25 -2.62
C ASN A 363 3.23 2.18 -3.69
N SER A 364 3.90 1.03 -3.82
CA SER A 364 4.94 0.80 -4.84
C SER A 364 4.36 0.81 -6.25
N ALA A 365 3.14 0.29 -6.44
CA ALA A 365 2.46 0.32 -7.73
C ALA A 365 2.15 1.76 -8.14
N LEU A 366 1.60 2.59 -7.24
CA LEU A 366 1.33 4.00 -7.53
C LEU A 366 2.61 4.80 -7.80
N GLU A 367 3.70 4.55 -7.07
CA GLU A 367 5.00 5.17 -7.34
C GLU A 367 5.52 4.82 -8.75
N ALA A 368 5.36 3.57 -9.18
CA ALA A 368 5.73 3.11 -10.51
C ALA A 368 4.85 3.72 -11.61
N ILE A 369 3.53 3.76 -11.39
CA ILE A 369 2.55 4.39 -12.30
C ILE A 369 2.88 5.87 -12.49
N MET A 370 3.13 6.60 -11.42
CA MET A 370 3.53 8.02 -11.46
C MET A 370 4.87 8.25 -12.17
N SER A 371 5.72 7.23 -12.22
CA SER A 371 7.01 7.27 -12.92
C SER A 371 6.92 6.75 -14.36
N GLY A 372 5.79 6.16 -14.77
CA GLY A 372 5.61 5.54 -16.09
C GLY A 372 6.46 4.28 -16.26
N LEU A 373 6.71 3.56 -15.16
CA LEU A 373 7.65 2.44 -15.12
C LEU A 373 6.90 1.10 -15.27
N PRO A 374 7.19 0.28 -16.29
CA PRO A 374 6.56 -1.02 -16.43
C PRO A 374 6.96 -1.95 -15.29
N MET A 375 6.00 -2.76 -14.84
CA MET A 375 6.16 -3.62 -13.67
C MET A 375 6.18 -5.10 -14.03
N ILE A 376 7.03 -5.84 -13.32
CA ILE A 376 7.03 -7.30 -13.26
C ILE A 376 6.53 -7.68 -11.87
N CYS A 377 5.33 -8.23 -11.82
CA CYS A 377 4.60 -8.54 -10.61
C CYS A 377 5.08 -9.85 -9.97
N TRP A 378 5.52 -9.76 -8.71
CA TRP A 378 5.94 -10.88 -7.88
C TRP A 378 5.34 -10.78 -6.46
N PRO A 379 4.02 -11.01 -6.31
CA PRO A 379 3.34 -10.81 -5.03
C PRO A 379 3.85 -11.77 -3.94
N LEU A 380 3.81 -11.32 -2.68
CA LEU A 380 4.34 -12.06 -1.52
C LEU A 380 3.34 -12.15 -0.35
N TYR A 381 2.57 -11.10 -0.08
CA TYR A 381 1.69 -11.02 1.09
C TYR A 381 0.52 -10.04 0.90
N ALA A 382 -0.35 -9.95 1.90
CA ALA A 382 -1.52 -9.07 1.91
C ALA A 382 -2.38 -9.23 0.65
N GLU A 383 -2.78 -8.13 0.01
CA GLU A 383 -3.60 -8.09 -1.21
C GLU A 383 -2.78 -8.06 -2.51
N GLN A 384 -1.47 -8.24 -2.44
CA GLN A 384 -0.55 -8.08 -3.58
C GLN A 384 -0.89 -8.99 -4.77
N ALA A 385 -1.35 -10.22 -4.50
CA ALA A 385 -1.77 -11.13 -5.55
C ALA A 385 -3.02 -10.63 -6.29
N GLN A 386 -3.93 -9.95 -5.59
CA GLN A 386 -5.09 -9.30 -6.20
C GLN A 386 -4.67 -8.06 -7.00
N ASN A 387 -3.80 -7.21 -6.44
CA ASN A 387 -3.19 -6.10 -7.18
C ASN A 387 -2.57 -6.57 -8.49
N LYS A 388 -1.83 -7.68 -8.47
CA LYS A 388 -1.26 -8.31 -9.66
C LYS A 388 -2.35 -8.66 -10.68
N VAL A 389 -3.45 -9.28 -10.27
CA VAL A 389 -4.58 -9.60 -11.17
C VAL A 389 -5.07 -8.32 -11.84
N PHE A 390 -5.40 -7.28 -11.07
CA PHE A 390 -5.95 -6.05 -11.64
C PHE A 390 -4.96 -5.31 -12.55
N MET A 391 -3.68 -5.22 -12.16
CA MET A 391 -2.65 -4.54 -12.96
C MET A 391 -2.36 -5.26 -14.28
N VAL A 392 -2.40 -6.59 -14.30
CA VAL A 392 -2.12 -7.42 -15.49
C VAL A 392 -3.36 -7.57 -16.36
N GLU A 393 -4.52 -7.85 -15.76
CA GLU A 393 -5.72 -8.26 -16.48
C GLU A 393 -6.62 -7.08 -16.88
N GLU A 394 -6.77 -6.08 -16.02
CA GLU A 394 -7.65 -4.93 -16.28
C GLU A 394 -6.84 -3.73 -16.80
N MET A 395 -5.81 -3.31 -16.06
CA MET A 395 -5.08 -2.07 -16.35
C MET A 395 -4.07 -2.21 -17.49
N LYS A 396 -3.60 -3.43 -17.77
CA LYS A 396 -2.59 -3.73 -18.80
C LYS A 396 -1.27 -2.94 -18.61
N ILE A 397 -0.87 -2.75 -17.36
CA ILE A 397 0.33 -1.99 -16.96
C ILE A 397 1.47 -2.87 -16.42
N ALA A 398 1.26 -4.19 -16.35
CA ALA A 398 2.24 -5.09 -15.78
C ALA A 398 2.17 -6.49 -16.42
N VAL A 399 3.22 -7.27 -16.18
CA VAL A 399 3.24 -8.72 -16.42
C VAL A 399 3.51 -9.45 -15.11
N ALA A 400 2.98 -10.66 -14.94
CA ALA A 400 3.28 -11.50 -13.78
C ALA A 400 4.51 -12.38 -14.05
N LEU A 401 5.31 -12.62 -13.01
CA LEU A 401 6.16 -13.82 -12.97
C LEU A 401 5.27 -15.03 -12.74
N GLU A 402 5.56 -16.14 -13.41
CA GLU A 402 4.82 -17.38 -13.24
C GLU A 402 5.44 -18.26 -12.14
N GLY A 403 4.60 -18.99 -11.40
CA GLY A 403 5.05 -19.96 -10.40
C GLY A 403 5.44 -19.39 -9.04
N TYR A 404 5.19 -18.10 -8.77
CA TYR A 404 5.43 -17.50 -7.45
C TYR A 404 4.61 -18.19 -6.35
N GLU A 405 3.43 -18.72 -6.69
CA GLU A 405 2.54 -19.44 -5.78
C GLU A 405 3.06 -20.84 -5.42
N LYS A 406 3.98 -21.40 -6.22
CA LYS A 406 4.54 -22.75 -6.06
C LYS A 406 5.83 -22.76 -5.22
N GLY A 407 6.18 -21.61 -4.62
CA GLY A 407 7.26 -21.46 -3.66
C GLY A 407 8.62 -21.07 -4.25
N THR A 408 8.98 -21.52 -5.44
CA THR A 408 10.23 -21.10 -6.09
C THR A 408 10.04 -20.77 -7.57
N VAL A 409 10.32 -19.52 -7.91
CA VAL A 409 10.43 -19.03 -9.30
C VAL A 409 11.84 -19.31 -9.80
N LYS A 410 11.93 -20.00 -10.94
CA LYS A 410 13.22 -20.40 -11.52
C LYS A 410 13.91 -19.23 -12.21
N ALA A 411 15.23 -19.31 -12.29
CA ALA A 411 16.09 -18.34 -12.98
C ALA A 411 15.65 -18.09 -14.43
N GLU A 412 15.21 -19.13 -15.17
CA GLU A 412 14.80 -19.00 -16.57
C GLU A 412 13.54 -18.15 -16.74
N GLU A 413 12.61 -18.24 -15.79
CA GLU A 413 11.38 -17.44 -15.79
C GLU A 413 11.69 -15.97 -15.48
N ILE A 414 12.60 -15.72 -14.53
CA ILE A 414 13.08 -14.37 -14.22
C ILE A 414 13.77 -13.77 -15.44
N GLU A 415 14.71 -14.49 -16.05
CA GLU A 415 15.39 -14.08 -17.28
C GLU A 415 14.38 -13.76 -18.40
N ALA A 416 13.41 -14.63 -18.62
CA ALA A 416 12.40 -14.47 -19.66
C ALA A 416 11.57 -13.20 -19.46
N LYS A 417 11.03 -12.94 -18.26
CA LYS A 417 10.23 -11.74 -17.99
C LYS A 417 11.06 -10.46 -18.03
N LEU A 418 12.32 -10.50 -17.59
CA LEU A 418 13.23 -9.35 -17.72
C LEU A 418 13.44 -8.98 -19.19
N ARG A 419 13.76 -9.97 -20.04
CA ARG A 419 13.93 -9.74 -21.48
C ARG A 419 12.65 -9.29 -22.17
N LEU A 420 11.51 -9.87 -21.78
CA LEU A 420 10.19 -9.51 -22.30
C LEU A 420 9.94 -8.01 -22.10
N VAL A 421 10.05 -7.52 -20.87
CA VAL A 421 9.73 -6.13 -20.53
C VAL A 421 10.78 -5.16 -21.09
N MET A 422 12.07 -5.50 -21.03
CA MET A 422 13.14 -4.58 -21.41
C MET A 422 13.40 -4.52 -22.92
N GLY A 423 13.14 -5.59 -23.66
CA GLY A 423 13.67 -5.75 -25.03
C GLY A 423 12.67 -6.12 -26.13
N THR A 424 11.39 -6.34 -25.83
CA THR A 424 10.41 -6.80 -26.84
C THR A 424 9.35 -5.75 -27.17
N GLU A 425 8.57 -6.00 -28.23
CA GLU A 425 7.39 -5.20 -28.61
C GLU A 425 6.34 -5.19 -27.49
N GLU A 426 6.18 -6.30 -26.77
CA GLU A 426 5.25 -6.38 -25.63
C GLU A 426 5.68 -5.45 -24.50
N GLY A 427 6.98 -5.40 -24.21
CA GLY A 427 7.57 -4.39 -23.32
C GLY A 427 7.33 -2.95 -23.82
N GLY A 428 7.33 -2.74 -25.14
CA GLY A 428 6.96 -1.47 -25.77
C GLY A 428 5.52 -1.05 -25.47
N LYS A 429 4.56 -1.98 -25.65
CA LYS A 429 3.14 -1.76 -25.35
C LYS A 429 2.90 -1.43 -23.87
N LEU A 430 3.62 -2.09 -22.96
CA LEU A 430 3.57 -1.74 -21.54
C LEU A 430 4.04 -0.30 -21.31
N ARG A 431 5.17 0.12 -21.89
CA ARG A 431 5.67 1.49 -21.74
C ARG A 431 4.69 2.53 -22.29
N GLU A 432 4.02 2.26 -23.41
CA GLU A 432 2.99 3.13 -23.98
C GLU A 432 1.80 3.28 -23.03
N MET A 433 1.29 2.16 -22.51
CA MET A 433 0.19 2.18 -21.53
C MET A 433 0.57 2.90 -20.24
N LEU A 434 1.81 2.69 -19.74
CA LEU A 434 2.32 3.38 -18.56
C LEU A 434 2.51 4.88 -18.80
N SER A 435 2.88 5.29 -20.01
CA SER A 435 2.94 6.71 -20.36
C SER A 435 1.55 7.35 -20.30
N ALA A 436 0.52 6.66 -20.79
CA ALA A 436 -0.87 7.11 -20.67
C ALA A 436 -1.31 7.14 -19.19
N ALA A 437 -1.06 6.08 -18.43
CA ALA A 437 -1.41 5.99 -17.02
C ALA A 437 -0.73 7.11 -16.19
N ARG A 438 0.56 7.38 -16.43
CA ARG A 438 1.30 8.48 -15.80
C ARG A 438 0.68 9.83 -16.10
N LYS A 439 0.30 10.09 -17.35
CA LYS A 439 -0.37 11.32 -17.75
C LYS A 439 -1.71 11.46 -17.02
N MET A 440 -2.53 10.42 -17.05
CA MET A 440 -3.85 10.43 -16.40
C MET A 440 -3.74 10.59 -14.88
N ALA A 441 -2.73 9.98 -14.26
CA ALA A 441 -2.43 10.13 -12.85
C ALA A 441 -2.03 11.57 -12.50
N SER A 442 -1.20 12.21 -13.34
CA SER A 442 -0.80 13.61 -13.17
C SER A 442 -1.99 14.57 -13.36
N ASP A 443 -2.82 14.32 -14.38
CA ASP A 443 -4.04 15.09 -14.66
C ASP A 443 -5.05 14.98 -13.50
N ALA A 444 -5.15 13.81 -12.85
CA ALA A 444 -6.09 13.56 -11.76
C ALA A 444 -5.80 14.39 -10.49
N ILE A 445 -4.52 14.63 -10.18
CA ILE A 445 -4.07 15.44 -9.03
C ILE A 445 -3.74 16.89 -9.41
N GLY A 446 -3.84 17.24 -10.68
CA GLY A 446 -3.68 18.60 -11.18
C GLY A 446 -4.89 19.48 -10.87
N ASP A 447 -4.78 20.78 -11.16
CA ASP A 447 -5.87 21.74 -10.94
C ASP A 447 -7.12 21.34 -11.73
N GLY A 448 -8.23 21.13 -11.01
CA GLY A 448 -9.49 20.66 -11.60
C GLY A 448 -9.52 19.17 -11.95
N GLY A 449 -8.48 18.42 -11.60
CA GLY A 449 -8.39 16.97 -11.79
C GLY A 449 -9.43 16.18 -11.00
N SER A 450 -9.70 14.94 -11.42
CA SER A 450 -10.75 14.10 -10.83
C SER A 450 -10.55 13.85 -9.33
N SER A 451 -9.30 13.66 -8.89
CA SER A 451 -8.98 13.42 -7.49
C SER A 451 -9.17 14.67 -6.64
N GLU A 452 -8.88 15.84 -7.22
CA GLU A 452 -9.12 17.12 -6.56
C GLU A 452 -10.61 17.45 -6.43
N VAL A 453 -11.38 17.13 -7.46
CA VAL A 453 -12.85 17.24 -7.43
C VAL A 453 -13.44 16.29 -6.39
N ALA A 454 -12.97 15.04 -6.33
CA ALA A 454 -13.43 14.07 -5.34
C ALA A 454 -13.08 14.49 -3.91
N PHE A 455 -11.89 15.06 -3.68
CA PHE A 455 -11.49 15.59 -2.39
C PHE A 455 -12.32 16.82 -1.98
N ALA A 456 -12.57 17.76 -2.89
CA ALA A 456 -13.44 18.89 -2.65
C ALA A 456 -14.88 18.44 -2.31
N ARG A 457 -15.37 17.40 -3.00
CA ARG A 457 -16.66 16.78 -2.70
C ARG A 457 -16.68 16.17 -1.29
N PHE A 458 -15.62 15.46 -0.89
CA PHE A 458 -15.49 14.96 0.48
C PHE A 458 -15.62 16.09 1.52
N LEU A 459 -14.93 17.21 1.31
CA LEU A 459 -15.02 18.37 2.21
C LEU A 459 -16.42 18.98 2.25
N SER A 460 -17.12 19.07 1.10
CA SER A 460 -18.49 19.55 1.03
C SER A 460 -19.47 18.60 1.73
N ASP A 461 -19.33 17.29 1.54
CA ASP A 461 -20.20 16.28 2.15
C ASP A 461 -19.98 16.22 3.68
N LEU A 462 -18.77 16.55 4.15
CA LEU A 462 -18.47 16.72 5.56
C LEU A 462 -19.27 17.90 6.17
N GLU A 463 -19.25 19.07 5.52
CA GLU A 463 -19.96 20.27 5.97
C GLU A 463 -21.49 20.09 6.03
N ASN A 464 -22.08 19.50 4.98
CA ASN A 464 -23.54 19.36 4.88
C ASN A 464 -24.11 18.45 5.98
N GLY A 465 -23.47 17.31 6.27
CA GLY A 465 -23.94 16.45 7.36
C GLY A 465 -23.55 16.92 8.76
N SER A 466 -22.77 18.01 8.91
CA SER A 466 -22.65 18.72 10.21
C SER A 466 -23.85 19.64 10.46
N MET A 467 -24.48 20.18 9.41
CA MET A 467 -25.66 21.04 9.53
C MET A 467 -26.93 20.26 9.85
N GLU A 468 -27.11 19.05 9.31
CA GLU A 468 -28.28 18.20 9.59
C GLU A 468 -28.34 17.75 11.07
N ASN A 469 -27.19 17.54 11.71
CA ASN A 469 -27.11 17.15 13.14
C ASN A 469 -27.23 18.34 14.10
N GLY A 470 -27.07 19.58 13.63
CA GLY A 470 -27.20 20.81 14.43
C GLY A 470 -28.64 21.34 14.52
N GLY A 471 -29.59 20.78 13.76
CA GLY A 471 -30.97 21.24 13.67
C GLY A 471 -31.95 20.66 14.70
N CYS A 472 -31.52 19.71 15.54
CA CYS A 472 -32.33 19.16 16.63
C CYS A 472 -31.87 19.72 17.98
N ASN A 473 -32.08 21.02 18.19
CA ASN A 473 -32.19 21.63 19.51
C ASN A 473 -32.95 22.95 19.36
N ASN A 474 -34.27 22.86 19.47
CA ASN A 474 -35.15 23.95 19.90
C ASN A 474 -36.22 23.38 20.81
#